data_AF-X1G1X1-F1
#
_entry.id   AF-X1G1X1-F1
#
_cell.length_a   1.000
_cell.length_b   1.000
_cell.length_c   1.000
_cell.angle_alpha   90.00
_cell.angle_beta   90.00
_cell.angle_gamma   90.00
#
_symmetry.space_group_name_H-M   'P 1'
#
loop_
_entity.id
_entity.type
_entity.pdbx_description
1 polymer ?
#
loop_
_entity_poly.entity_id
_entity_poly.type
_entity_poly.pdbx_seq_one_letter_code
_entity_poly.pdbx_strand_id
1 'polypeptide(L)' 'YKNGRLAVLATIIKQAGPTPRGIGTKFLILDDGSFTGTIGGGVLEAQTIQEARKVFETGL' A
#
# COMPACT_ATOMS: atom_id res chain seq x y z
N TYR A 1 0.36 11.95 -9.92
CA TYR A 1 1.44 12.09 -8.92
C TYR A 1 2.51 12.98 -9.54
N LYS A 2 2.88 14.10 -8.90
CA LYS A 2 3.86 15.07 -9.45
C LYS A 2 5.30 14.64 -9.11
N ASN A 3 6.23 15.08 -9.97
CA ASN A 3 7.64 14.67 -10.05
C ASN A 3 8.42 14.78 -8.72
N GLY A 4 9.11 13.69 -8.36
CA GLY A 4 10.14 13.66 -7.31
C GLY A 4 9.67 13.24 -5.91
N ARG A 5 8.38 12.96 -5.71
CA ARG A 5 7.88 12.47 -4.41
C ARG A 5 8.19 11.01 -4.20
N LEU A 6 8.50 10.64 -2.96
CA LEU A 6 8.64 9.24 -2.60
C LEU A 6 7.26 8.58 -2.58
N ALA A 7 7.22 7.34 -3.04
CA ALA A 7 6.00 6.55 -3.04
C ALA A 7 6.32 5.08 -2.75
N VAL A 8 5.40 4.42 -2.05
CA VAL A 8 5.39 2.97 -1.84
C VAL A 8 4.20 2.39 -2.59
N LEU A 9 4.46 1.33 -3.35
CA LEU A 9 3.43 0.61 -4.11
C LEU A 9 3.25 -0.79 -3.52
N ALA A 10 2.28 -0.94 -2.62
CA ALA A 10 1.91 -2.24 -2.11
C ALA A 10 1.11 -3.02 -3.17
N THR A 11 1.43 -4.30 -3.36
CA THR A 11 0.74 -5.19 -4.29
C THR A 11 0.38 -6.51 -3.58
N ILE A 12 -0.86 -6.97 -3.74
CA ILE A 12 -1.24 -8.30 -3.27
C ILE A 12 -0.56 -9.34 -4.17
N ILE A 13 0.41 -10.08 -3.64
CA ILE A 13 1.13 -11.13 -4.38
C ILE A 13 0.61 -12.54 -4.11
N LYS A 14 -0.13 -12.73 -3.01
CA LYS A 14 -0.70 -14.01 -2.60
C LYS A 14 -1.99 -13.77 -1.82
N GLN A 15 -2.91 -14.72 -1.93
CA GLN A 15 -4.18 -14.73 -1.23
C GLN A 15 -4.48 -16.16 -0.79
N ALA A 16 -5.11 -16.32 0.38
CA ALA A 16 -5.60 -17.59 0.88
C ALA A 16 -7.11 -17.48 1.15
N GLY A 17 -7.91 -18.17 0.33
CA GLY A 17 -9.38 -18.10 0.40
C GLY A 17 -9.95 -16.82 -0.24
N PRO A 18 -11.29 -16.65 -0.28
CA PRO A 18 -11.94 -15.50 -0.91
C PRO A 18 -11.75 -14.21 -0.11
N THR A 19 -11.41 -13.11 -0.79
CA THR A 19 -11.28 -11.76 -0.20
C THR A 19 -11.88 -10.71 -1.15
N PRO A 20 -12.26 -9.51 -0.65
CA PRO A 20 -12.86 -8.45 -1.49
C PRO A 20 -11.95 -7.93 -2.62
N ARG A 21 -10.63 -8.13 -2.50
CA ARG A 21 -9.61 -7.76 -3.49
C ARG A 21 -8.72 -8.96 -3.80
N GLY A 22 -8.28 -9.06 -5.05
CA GLY A 22 -7.51 -10.20 -5.57
C GLY A 22 -6.01 -9.92 -5.72
N ILE A 23 -5.25 -10.96 -6.01
CA ILE A 23 -3.83 -10.86 -6.44
C ILE A 23 -3.69 -9.83 -7.57
N GLY A 24 -2.63 -9.02 -7.50
CA GLY A 24 -2.34 -7.95 -8.44
C GLY A 24 -2.97 -6.60 -8.08
N THR A 25 -3.93 -6.57 -7.16
CA THR A 25 -4.46 -5.31 -6.61
C THR A 25 -3.32 -4.48 -6.03
N LYS A 26 -3.32 -3.18 -6.36
CA LYS A 26 -2.29 -2.24 -5.93
C LYS A 26 -2.85 -1.18 -5.00
N PHE A 27 -2.01 -0.72 -4.11
CA PHE A 27 -2.27 0.36 -3.17
C PHE A 27 -1.07 1.29 -3.14
N LEU A 28 -1.26 2.52 -3.62
CA LEU A 28 -0.20 3.52 -3.69
C LEU A 28 -0.28 4.43 -2.48
N ILE A 29 0.84 4.60 -1.80
CA ILE A 29 0.99 5.44 -0.61
C ILE A 29 2.11 6.44 -0.89
N LEU A 30 1.88 7.71 -0.59
CA LEU A 30 2.86 8.78 -0.73
C LEU A 30 3.49 9.14 0.62
N ASP A 31 4.63 9.82 0.57
CA ASP A 31 5.38 10.27 1.73
C ASP A 31 4.61 11.21 2.70
N ASP A 32 3.60 11.94 2.22
CA ASP A 32 2.70 12.73 3.08
C ASP A 32 1.58 11.92 3.74
N GLY A 33 1.55 10.60 3.53
CA GLY A 33 0.51 9.71 4.03
C GLY A 33 -0.78 9.72 3.22
N SER A 34 -0.88 10.51 2.15
CA SER A 34 -1.97 10.36 1.18
C SER A 34 -1.83 9.06 0.40
N PHE A 35 -2.96 8.49 -0.04
CA PHE A 35 -2.96 7.20 -0.72
C PHE A 35 -4.05 7.10 -1.80
N THR A 36 -3.93 6.10 -2.66
CA THR A 36 -4.93 5.76 -3.68
C THR A 36 -5.03 4.25 -3.86
N GLY A 37 -6.26 3.75 -3.92
CA GLY A 37 -6.58 2.32 -3.98
C GLY A 37 -6.98 1.74 -2.62
N THR A 38 -7.29 0.46 -2.60
CA THR A 38 -7.69 -0.32 -1.41
C THR A 38 -7.38 -1.79 -1.67
N ILE A 39 -6.94 -2.50 -0.64
CA ILE A 39 -6.55 -3.92 -0.68
C ILE A 39 -7.36 -4.79 0.29
N GLY A 40 -8.14 -4.21 1.20
CA GLY A 40 -8.96 -4.95 2.18
C GLY A 40 -10.16 -4.19 2.74
N GLY A 41 -10.21 -2.86 2.60
CA GLY A 41 -11.33 -1.99 2.98
C GLY A 41 -11.37 -1.57 4.45
N GLY A 42 -10.27 -1.70 5.21
CA GLY A 42 -10.23 -1.35 6.63
C GLY A 42 -8.83 -1.49 7.28
N VAL A 43 -8.70 -2.44 8.21
CA VAL A 43 -7.48 -2.61 9.02
C VAL A 43 -6.24 -2.90 8.17
N LEU A 44 -6.40 -3.64 7.07
CA LEU A 44 -5.28 -3.98 6.19
C LEU A 44 -4.64 -2.74 5.56
N GLU A 45 -5.42 -1.73 5.17
CA GLU A 45 -4.91 -0.44 4.70
C GLU A 45 -4.11 0.27 5.79
N ALA A 46 -4.64 0.32 7.02
CA ALA A 46 -3.96 0.98 8.13
C ALA A 46 -2.60 0.32 8.46
N GLN A 47 -2.54 -1.01 8.45
CA GLN A 47 -1.30 -1.76 8.62
C GLN A 47 -0.32 -1.50 7.48
N THR A 48 -0.81 -1.50 6.24
CA THR A 48 0.03 -1.30 5.06
C THR A 48 0.60 0.13 5.01
N ILE A 49 -0.16 1.14 5.45
CA ILE A 49 0.34 2.51 5.61
C ILE A 49 1.44 2.58 6.68
N GLN A 50 1.31 1.85 7.79
CA GLN A 50 2.36 1.80 8.81
C GLN A 50 3.63 1.14 8.28
N GLU A 51 3.52 0.04 7.54
CA GLU A 51 4.70 -0.58 6.91
C GLU A 51 5.31 0.34 5.85
N ALA A 52 4.50 1.03 5.04
CA ALA A 52 5.01 2.00 4.06
C ALA A 52 5.81 3.13 4.71
N ARG A 53 5.45 3.58 5.92
CA ARG A 53 6.27 4.56 6.67
C ARG A 53 7.66 4.03 6.97
N LYS A 54 7.77 2.76 7.39
CA LYS A 54 9.07 2.11 7.60
C LYS A 54 9.86 2.04 6.30
N VAL A 55 9.22 1.69 5.18
CA VAL A 55 9.86 1.68 3.86
C VAL A 55 10.40 3.06 3.47
N PHE A 56 9.67 4.15 3.78
CA PHE A 56 10.17 5.51 3.53
C PHE A 56 11.40 5.85 4.39
N GLU A 57 11.46 5.35 5.63
CA GLU A 57 12.58 5.58 6.54
C GLU A 57 13.82 4.73 6.18
N THR A 58 13.62 3.50 5.74
CA THR A 58 14.71 2.53 5.49
C THR A 58 15.14 2.44 4.03
N GLY A 59 14.29 2.86 3.09
CA GLY A 59 14.48 2.65 1.65
C GLY A 59 14.36 1.18 1.21
N LEU A 60 13.77 0.30 2.04
CA LEU A 60 13.62 -1.15 1.81
C LEU A 60 12.16 -1.54 1.58
#